data_AF-A0A3D9BMK7-F1
#
_entry.id   AF-A0A3D9BMK7-F1
#
_cell.length_a   1.000
_cell.length_b   1.000
_cell.length_c   1.000
_cell.angle_alpha   90.00
_cell.angle_beta   90.00
_cell.angle_gamma   90.00
#
_symmetry.space_group_name_H-M   'P 1'
#
loop_
_entity.id
_entity.type
_entity.pdbx_description
1 polymer ?
#
loop_
_entity_poly.entity_id
_entity_poly.type
_entity_poly.pdbx_seq_one_letter_code
_entity_poly.pdbx_strand_id
1 'polypeptide(L)'
;MFRLLSKESNIFSIPVYIGFLLLIVILFNILNFNTYEGIIAGITFIGIALGYFCFNTIDLTYHTHLPLFLYTFFIFGLYDGNLDLGIAVAILTNSFLLLLLTSTNEDVRKKSYVLVGSIVALNFIFLPTTWPMMIFVLIHLIVTSERVGLNIFRFLLGIIMIGLSYFSVMFFFQFNSWNTDYIPFGKMKIMTDYIDLFSLIPIALMLIYAIYDHFTHYNKKSPVSRYKYTFLLVFSLAQLISIILYMDKTYEYLLLLAFPSTIILSRMMKFLPKYWMQEANVWLTIVSLFAFKAGTHFNLF
;
A
#
# COMPACT_ATOMS: atom_id res chain seq x y z
N MET A 1 -29.49 -4.68 7.01
CA MET A 1 -29.30 -4.01 5.72
C MET A 1 -28.18 -2.99 5.87
N PHE A 2 -26.95 -3.33 5.49
CA PHE A 2 -25.85 -2.38 5.62
C PHE A 2 -25.96 -1.30 4.53
N ARG A 3 -26.30 -0.08 4.94
CA ARG A 3 -26.26 1.14 4.11
C ARG A 3 -24.85 1.50 3.61
N LEU A 4 -23.80 0.73 3.94
CA LEU A 4 -22.41 0.91 3.46
C LEU A 4 -22.28 0.89 1.92
N LEU A 5 -23.18 0.18 1.23
CA LEU A 5 -23.24 0.12 -0.23
C LEU A 5 -24.06 1.26 -0.87
N SER A 6 -24.74 2.08 -0.07
CA SER A 6 -25.59 3.19 -0.55
C SER A 6 -25.08 4.54 -0.03
N LYS A 7 -25.08 5.57 -0.88
CA LYS A 7 -24.54 6.91 -0.61
C LYS A 7 -25.37 7.75 0.37
N GLU A 8 -26.48 7.23 0.90
CA GLU A 8 -27.44 8.00 1.71
C GLU A 8 -26.94 8.40 3.10
N SER A 9 -25.81 7.83 3.56
CA SER A 9 -25.32 8.02 4.92
C SER A 9 -24.13 9.00 4.99
N ASN A 10 -24.39 10.26 5.34
CA ASN A 10 -23.37 11.28 5.63
C ASN A 10 -22.47 10.95 6.85
N ILE A 11 -22.78 9.90 7.61
CA ILE A 11 -22.01 9.45 8.79
C ILE A 11 -20.67 8.82 8.38
N PHE A 12 -20.48 8.39 7.12
CA PHE A 12 -19.27 7.70 6.64
C PHE A 12 -18.34 8.59 5.80
N SER A 13 -18.05 9.80 6.27
CA SER A 13 -17.10 10.69 5.59
C SER A 13 -15.64 10.29 5.87
N ILE A 14 -14.71 10.66 4.99
CA ILE A 14 -13.26 10.40 5.18
C ILE A 14 -12.76 10.88 6.55
N PRO A 15 -13.14 12.07 7.05
CA PRO A 15 -12.76 12.51 8.40
C PRO A 15 -13.17 11.55 9.52
N VAL A 16 -14.33 10.87 9.39
CA VAL A 16 -14.78 9.88 10.38
C VAL A 16 -13.90 8.64 10.37
N TYR A 17 -13.51 8.15 9.19
CA TYR A 17 -12.56 7.03 9.08
C TYR A 17 -11.17 7.39 9.61
N ILE A 18 -10.71 8.62 9.35
CA ILE A 18 -9.45 9.13 9.91
C ILE A 18 -9.54 9.24 11.44
N GLY A 19 -10.68 9.70 11.98
CA GLY A 19 -10.91 9.74 13.42
C GLY A 19 -10.91 8.36 14.07
N PHE A 20 -11.53 7.36 13.44
CA PHE A 20 -11.52 5.97 13.91
C PHE A 20 -10.11 5.36 13.81
N LEU A 21 -9.38 5.63 12.73
CA LEU A 21 -7.97 5.24 12.60
C LEU A 21 -7.13 5.84 13.73
N LEU A 22 -7.30 7.13 14.02
CA LEU A 22 -6.57 7.81 15.10
C LEU A 22 -6.86 7.15 16.45
N LEU A 23 -8.12 6.79 16.70
CA LEU A 23 -8.53 6.04 17.89
C LEU A 23 -7.84 4.66 17.95
N ILE A 24 -7.80 3.91 16.84
CA ILE A 24 -7.09 2.63 16.74
C ILE A 24 -5.60 2.79 17.06
N VAL A 25 -4.94 3.76 16.43
CA VAL A 25 -3.50 4.03 16.63
C VAL A 25 -3.23 4.39 18.08
N ILE A 26 -4.07 5.24 18.69
CA ILE A 26 -3.95 5.59 20.10
C ILE A 26 -4.15 4.34 20.98
N LEU A 27 -5.21 3.54 20.76
CA LEU A 27 -5.48 2.34 21.54
C LEU A 27 -4.30 1.34 21.53
N PHE A 28 -3.71 1.09 20.36
CA PHE A 28 -2.60 0.14 20.24
C PHE A 28 -1.27 0.69 20.78
N ASN A 29 -1.09 2.01 20.83
CA ASN A 29 0.15 2.62 21.31
C ASN A 29 0.09 3.12 22.76
N ILE A 30 -1.11 3.19 23.39
CA ILE A 30 -1.32 3.71 24.77
C ILE A 30 -0.44 3.03 25.82
N LEU A 31 -0.05 1.77 25.62
CA LEU A 31 0.68 0.98 26.61
C LEU A 31 2.21 1.15 26.56
N ASN A 32 2.78 1.82 25.56
CA ASN A 32 4.24 1.92 25.41
C ASN A 32 4.73 3.22 24.73
N PHE A 33 4.22 4.39 25.11
CA PHE A 33 4.64 5.66 24.50
C PHE A 33 6.10 6.04 24.86
N ASN A 34 7.06 5.64 24.03
CA ASN A 34 8.36 6.29 23.91
C ASN A 34 8.32 7.35 22.79
N THR A 35 9.14 8.40 22.87
CA THR A 35 9.18 9.48 21.85
C THR A 35 9.50 8.95 20.45
N TYR A 36 10.34 7.93 20.35
CA TYR A 36 10.66 7.23 19.10
C TYR A 36 9.44 6.51 18.49
N GLU A 37 8.72 5.73 19.31
CA GLU A 37 7.51 5.01 18.88
C GLU A 37 6.39 6.00 18.48
N GLY A 38 6.28 7.12 19.18
CA GLY A 38 5.34 8.20 18.82
C GLY A 38 5.59 8.81 17.44
N ILE A 39 6.86 8.97 17.03
CA ILE A 39 7.21 9.47 15.69
C ILE A 39 6.80 8.44 14.62
N ILE A 40 7.11 7.16 14.84
CA ILE A 40 6.74 6.07 13.92
C ILE A 40 5.22 5.98 13.77
N ALA A 41 4.49 6.02 14.88
CA ALA A 41 3.03 6.01 14.89
C ALA A 41 2.47 7.22 14.12
N GLY A 42 3.07 8.41 14.29
CA GLY A 42 2.72 9.61 13.53
C GLY A 42 2.93 9.46 12.01
N ILE A 43 4.08 8.95 11.59
CA ILE A 43 4.39 8.69 10.17
C ILE A 43 3.40 7.67 9.59
N THR A 44 3.18 6.57 10.30
CA THR A 44 2.23 5.52 9.93
C THR A 44 0.82 6.09 9.78
N PHE A 45 0.36 6.87 10.77
CA PHE A 45 -0.95 7.49 10.74
C PHE A 45 -1.13 8.41 9.53
N ILE A 46 -0.16 9.27 9.24
CA ILE A 46 -0.20 10.15 8.06
C ILE A 46 -0.23 9.32 6.77
N GLY A 47 0.59 8.27 6.69
CA GLY A 47 0.63 7.38 5.51
C GLY A 47 -0.71 6.69 5.26
N ILE A 48 -1.32 6.12 6.30
CA ILE A 48 -2.63 5.47 6.19
C ILE A 48 -3.74 6.50 5.91
N ALA A 49 -3.69 7.67 6.56
CA ALA A 49 -4.62 8.77 6.29
C ALA A 49 -4.57 9.22 4.82
N LEU A 50 -3.37 9.34 4.24
CA LEU A 50 -3.19 9.61 2.81
C LEU A 50 -3.76 8.49 1.94
N GLY A 51 -3.65 7.23 2.37
CA GLY A 51 -4.36 6.10 1.76
C GLY A 51 -5.87 6.35 1.60
N TYR A 52 -6.54 6.88 2.63
CA TYR A 52 -7.97 7.24 2.53
C TYR A 52 -8.24 8.31 1.45
N PHE A 53 -7.35 9.30 1.30
CA PHE A 53 -7.45 10.29 0.22
C PHE A 53 -7.20 9.67 -1.16
N CYS A 54 -6.27 8.71 -1.27
CA CYS A 54 -5.94 8.02 -2.52
C CYS A 54 -7.15 7.30 -3.13
N PHE A 55 -8.09 6.77 -2.35
CA PHE A 55 -9.28 6.11 -2.90
C PHE A 55 -10.15 7.04 -3.75
N ASN A 56 -10.23 8.31 -3.36
CA ASN A 56 -10.98 9.32 -4.11
C ASN A 56 -10.22 9.78 -5.36
N THR A 57 -8.91 9.98 -5.26
CA THR A 57 -8.11 10.48 -6.40
C THR A 57 -7.93 9.43 -7.49
N ILE A 58 -7.78 8.16 -7.11
CA ILE A 58 -7.65 7.07 -8.07
C ILE A 58 -8.95 6.86 -8.83
N ASP A 59 -10.12 7.15 -8.24
CA ASP A 59 -11.43 7.10 -8.91
C ASP A 59 -11.66 5.74 -9.64
N LEU A 60 -11.17 4.66 -9.03
CA LEU A 60 -11.48 3.27 -9.42
C LEU A 60 -12.65 2.71 -8.62
N THR A 61 -13.05 3.42 -7.56
CA THR A 61 -14.10 3.00 -6.65
C THR A 61 -15.37 3.76 -6.96
N TYR A 62 -16.45 3.02 -7.20
CA TYR A 62 -17.67 3.62 -7.69
C TYR A 62 -18.50 4.22 -6.54
N HIS A 63 -18.18 5.43 -6.07
CA HIS A 63 -19.00 6.21 -5.12
C HIS A 63 -19.66 5.41 -3.97
N THR A 64 -18.98 4.39 -3.44
CA THR A 64 -19.42 3.60 -2.27
C THR A 64 -18.42 3.77 -1.14
N HIS A 65 -18.88 3.63 0.10
CA HIS A 65 -18.01 3.67 1.28
C HIS A 65 -17.26 2.35 1.51
N LEU A 66 -17.59 1.31 0.72
CA LEU A 66 -17.04 -0.04 0.85
C LEU A 66 -15.50 -0.11 0.83
N PRO A 67 -14.77 0.55 -0.10
CA PRO A 67 -13.31 0.48 -0.12
C PRO A 67 -12.68 1.11 1.14
N LEU A 68 -13.21 2.25 1.60
CA LEU A 68 -12.75 2.93 2.81
C LEU A 68 -12.99 2.04 4.04
N PHE A 69 -14.19 1.45 4.12
CA PHE A 69 -14.56 0.53 5.18
C PHE A 69 -13.67 -0.71 5.23
N LEU A 70 -13.47 -1.38 4.09
CA LEU A 70 -12.56 -2.53 4.02
C LEU A 70 -11.13 -2.11 4.38
N TYR A 71 -10.66 -0.95 3.92
CA TYR A 71 -9.34 -0.44 4.26
C TYR A 71 -9.15 -0.28 5.77
N THR A 72 -10.16 0.21 6.50
CA THR A 72 -10.13 0.26 7.97
C THR A 72 -9.91 -1.13 8.58
N PHE A 73 -10.62 -2.16 8.12
CA PHE A 73 -10.45 -3.52 8.62
C PHE A 73 -9.11 -4.14 8.23
N PHE A 74 -8.61 -3.87 7.02
CA PHE A 74 -7.29 -4.33 6.60
C PHE A 74 -6.20 -3.72 7.49
N ILE A 75 -6.27 -2.42 7.75
CA ILE A 75 -5.33 -1.75 8.66
C ILE A 75 -5.46 -2.34 10.06
N PHE A 76 -6.67 -2.49 10.59
CA PHE A 76 -6.89 -3.07 11.91
C PHE A 76 -6.34 -4.50 12.04
N GLY A 77 -6.59 -5.35 11.04
CA GLY A 77 -6.17 -6.75 11.06
C GLY A 77 -4.66 -6.94 10.89
N LEU A 78 -4.00 -6.06 10.12
CA LEU A 78 -2.58 -6.22 9.76
C LEU A 78 -1.63 -5.33 10.58
N TYR A 79 -2.13 -4.30 11.26
CA TYR A 79 -1.31 -3.43 12.10
C TYR A 79 -1.15 -4.01 13.50
N ASP A 80 0.09 -4.19 13.95
CA ASP A 80 0.40 -4.78 15.27
C ASP A 80 0.80 -3.76 16.36
N GLY A 81 0.60 -2.46 16.11
CA GLY A 81 0.98 -1.41 17.06
C GLY A 81 2.45 -1.01 16.94
N ASN A 82 3.37 -1.97 16.90
CA ASN A 82 4.80 -1.71 16.79
C ASN A 82 5.32 -1.88 15.35
N LEU A 83 5.30 -0.81 14.57
CA LEU A 83 5.76 -0.82 13.18
C LEU A 83 7.25 -0.49 13.09
N ASP A 84 7.99 -1.19 12.23
CA ASP A 84 9.33 -0.76 11.84
C ASP A 84 9.28 0.60 11.12
N LEU A 85 10.25 1.48 11.40
CA LEU A 85 10.33 2.81 10.79
C LEU A 85 10.39 2.73 9.25
N GLY A 86 11.08 1.72 8.71
CA GLY A 86 11.16 1.47 7.27
C GLY A 86 9.79 1.21 6.65
N ILE A 87 8.99 0.34 7.27
CA ILE A 87 7.63 0.04 6.80
C ILE A 87 6.71 1.25 6.95
N ALA A 88 6.81 2.01 8.05
CA ALA A 88 6.04 3.24 8.24
C ALA A 88 6.32 4.27 7.12
N VAL A 89 7.59 4.51 6.81
CA VAL A 89 8.00 5.39 5.71
C VAL A 89 7.58 4.82 4.36
N ALA A 90 7.63 3.50 4.16
CA ALA A 90 7.17 2.86 2.93
C ALA A 90 5.66 3.07 2.69
N ILE A 91 4.82 2.94 3.72
CA ILE A 91 3.37 3.22 3.62
C ILE A 91 3.12 4.67 3.20
N LEU A 92 3.85 5.61 3.82
CA LEU A 92 3.75 7.04 3.51
C LEU A 92 4.19 7.35 2.08
N THR A 93 5.38 6.92 1.70
CA THR A 93 5.97 7.18 0.38
C THR A 93 5.17 6.51 -0.74
N ASN A 94 4.69 5.28 -0.54
CA ASN A 94 3.81 4.59 -1.47
C ASN A 94 2.51 5.39 -1.72
N SER A 95 1.93 5.98 -0.68
CA SER A 95 0.72 6.81 -0.83
C SER A 95 1.00 8.05 -1.70
N PHE A 96 2.13 8.72 -1.51
CA PHE A 96 2.53 9.82 -2.39
C PHE A 96 2.81 9.37 -3.83
N LEU A 97 3.49 8.23 -4.02
CA LEU A 97 3.75 7.67 -5.36
C LEU A 97 2.43 7.41 -6.10
N LEU A 98 1.45 6.81 -5.41
CA LEU A 98 0.13 6.57 -5.97
C LEU A 98 -0.55 7.89 -6.37
N LEU A 99 -0.56 8.91 -5.51
CA LEU A 99 -1.14 10.22 -5.82
C LEU A 99 -0.51 10.89 -7.05
N LEU A 100 0.81 10.87 -7.15
CA LEU A 100 1.54 11.53 -8.24
C LEU A 100 1.40 10.79 -9.57
N LEU A 101 1.49 9.46 -9.55
CA LEU A 101 1.51 8.65 -10.77
C LEU A 101 0.11 8.35 -11.32
N THR A 102 -0.94 8.41 -10.49
CA THR A 102 -2.33 8.25 -10.95
C THR A 102 -3.01 9.55 -11.36
N SER A 103 -2.34 10.70 -11.18
CA SER A 103 -2.86 12.01 -11.57
C SER A 103 -3.20 12.06 -13.07
N THR A 104 -4.43 12.47 -13.36
CA THR A 104 -4.92 12.71 -14.73
C THR A 104 -4.39 14.02 -15.31
N ASN A 105 -3.91 14.93 -14.47
CA ASN A 105 -3.31 16.18 -14.91
C ASN A 105 -1.88 15.93 -15.41
N GLU A 106 -1.70 16.04 -16.72
CA GLU A 106 -0.45 15.75 -17.40
C GLU A 106 0.68 16.71 -17.01
N ASP A 107 0.37 17.97 -16.72
CA ASP A 107 1.36 18.97 -16.28
C ASP A 107 1.89 18.65 -14.89
N VAL A 108 1.02 18.22 -13.97
CA VAL A 108 1.42 17.76 -12.64
C VAL A 108 2.30 16.51 -12.79
N ARG A 109 1.85 15.51 -13.54
CA ARG A 109 2.59 14.25 -13.73
C ARG A 109 3.97 14.47 -14.35
N LYS A 110 4.08 15.28 -15.43
CA LYS A 110 5.34 15.55 -16.13
C LYS A 110 6.33 16.35 -15.28
N LYS A 111 5.85 17.25 -14.41
CA LYS A 111 6.71 18.06 -13.51
C LYS A 111 7.13 17.29 -12.25
N SER A 112 6.34 16.31 -11.82
CA SER A 112 6.59 15.55 -10.60
C SER A 112 7.59 14.40 -10.74
N TYR A 113 8.12 14.07 -11.92
CA TYR A 113 9.01 12.91 -12.05
C TYR A 113 10.33 13.01 -11.28
N VAL A 114 10.87 14.21 -11.08
CA VAL A 114 12.02 14.43 -10.17
C VAL A 114 11.61 14.06 -8.74
N LEU A 115 10.45 14.55 -8.29
CA LEU A 115 9.91 14.24 -6.96
C LEU A 115 9.64 12.75 -6.79
N VAL A 116 9.10 12.07 -7.81
CA VAL A 116 8.89 10.61 -7.81
C VAL A 116 10.22 9.88 -7.61
N GLY A 117 11.28 10.29 -8.33
CA GLY A 117 12.62 9.73 -8.15
C GLY A 117 13.16 9.91 -6.73
N SER A 118 12.99 11.11 -6.17
CA SER A 118 13.38 11.40 -4.79
C SER A 118 12.60 10.57 -3.76
N ILE A 119 11.28 10.39 -3.96
CA ILE A 119 10.45 9.57 -3.06
C ILE A 119 10.86 8.09 -3.12
N VAL A 120 11.13 7.55 -4.31
CA VAL A 120 11.61 6.16 -4.46
C VAL A 120 12.98 5.98 -3.79
N ALA A 121 13.90 6.92 -3.97
CA ALA A 121 15.21 6.86 -3.32
C ALA A 121 15.10 6.96 -1.79
N LEU A 122 14.24 7.85 -1.28
CA LEU A 122 13.98 7.95 0.15
C LEU A 122 13.38 6.65 0.70
N ASN A 123 12.40 6.07 0.00
CA ASN A 123 11.82 4.78 0.39
C ASN A 123 12.89 3.69 0.45
N PHE A 124 13.79 3.62 -0.54
CA PHE A 124 14.90 2.66 -0.55
C PHE A 124 15.88 2.86 0.62
N ILE A 125 16.16 4.11 1.02
CA ILE A 125 17.04 4.38 2.16
C ILE A 125 16.44 3.83 3.46
N PHE A 126 15.15 4.02 3.69
CA PHE A 126 14.49 3.54 4.90
C PHE A 126 14.16 2.05 4.85
N LEU A 127 13.82 1.52 3.68
CA LEU A 127 13.46 0.12 3.48
C LEU A 127 14.01 -0.40 2.15
N PRO A 128 15.27 -0.89 2.11
CA PRO A 128 15.92 -1.36 0.87
C PRO A 128 15.20 -2.51 0.15
N THR A 129 14.37 -3.26 0.89
CA THR A 129 13.53 -4.35 0.37
C THR A 129 12.44 -3.87 -0.59
N THR A 130 12.17 -2.55 -0.66
CA THR A 130 11.24 -1.92 -1.61
C THR A 130 11.83 -1.64 -2.99
N TRP A 131 13.04 -2.15 -3.30
CA TRP A 131 13.65 -2.00 -4.63
C TRP A 131 12.75 -2.36 -5.84
N PRO A 132 11.78 -3.32 -5.77
CA PRO A 132 10.87 -3.58 -6.89
C PRO A 132 10.02 -2.35 -7.26
N MET A 133 9.81 -1.41 -6.34
CA MET A 133 9.11 -0.16 -6.62
C MET A 133 9.84 0.71 -7.64
N MET A 134 11.17 0.67 -7.66
CA MET A 134 11.95 1.36 -8.69
C MET A 134 11.64 0.80 -10.09
N ILE A 135 11.56 -0.53 -10.21
CA ILE A 135 11.21 -1.19 -11.47
C ILE A 135 9.78 -0.84 -11.89
N PHE A 136 8.83 -0.87 -10.95
CA PHE A 136 7.46 -0.46 -11.21
C PHE A 136 7.39 0.97 -11.78
N VAL A 137 8.09 1.93 -11.17
CA VAL A 137 8.09 3.32 -11.64
C VAL A 137 8.74 3.43 -13.02
N LEU A 138 9.84 2.71 -13.28
CA LEU A 138 10.49 2.71 -14.60
C LEU A 138 9.57 2.14 -15.69
N ILE A 139 8.90 1.01 -15.43
CA ILE A 139 7.92 0.43 -16.36
C ILE A 139 6.78 1.43 -16.60
N HIS A 140 6.24 2.02 -15.54
CA HIS A 140 5.18 3.02 -15.66
C HIS A 140 5.62 4.19 -16.55
N LEU A 141 6.80 4.76 -16.29
CA LEU A 141 7.36 5.86 -17.08
C LEU A 141 7.49 5.51 -18.56
N ILE A 142 8.01 4.32 -18.89
CA ILE A 142 8.19 3.88 -20.28
C ILE A 142 6.84 3.78 -20.99
N VAL A 143 5.82 3.27 -20.31
CA VAL A 143 4.49 3.03 -20.90
C VAL A 143 3.68 4.33 -21.04
N THR A 144 3.82 5.30 -20.12
CA THR A 144 2.91 6.45 -20.04
C THR A 144 3.49 7.75 -20.56
N SER A 145 4.78 7.79 -20.89
CA SER A 145 5.48 9.01 -21.26
C SER A 145 5.69 9.13 -22.75
N GLU A 146 5.29 10.25 -23.35
CA GLU A 146 5.65 10.60 -24.74
C GLU A 146 7.16 10.83 -24.91
N ARG A 147 7.81 11.42 -23.90
CA ARG A 147 9.26 11.74 -23.90
C ARG A 147 10.00 10.87 -22.90
N VAL A 148 10.01 9.56 -23.14
CA VAL A 148 10.54 8.53 -22.23
C VAL A 148 11.94 8.89 -21.71
N GLY A 149 12.90 9.20 -22.59
CA GLY A 149 14.28 9.51 -22.20
C GLY A 149 14.39 10.71 -21.25
N LEU A 150 13.68 11.81 -21.53
CA LEU A 150 13.70 13.00 -20.68
C LEU A 150 13.11 12.73 -19.28
N ASN A 151 12.03 11.93 -19.23
CA ASN A 151 11.36 11.65 -17.97
C ASN A 151 12.12 10.60 -17.13
N ILE A 152 12.81 9.65 -17.76
CA ILE A 152 13.79 8.79 -17.09
C ILE A 152 14.93 9.63 -16.52
N PHE A 153 15.47 10.59 -17.29
CA PHE A 153 16.49 11.51 -16.79
C PHE A 153 16.02 12.30 -15.56
N ARG A 154 14.80 12.87 -15.61
CA ARG A 154 14.20 13.58 -14.46
C ARG A 154 14.05 12.67 -13.23
N PHE A 155 13.59 11.44 -13.44
CA PHE A 155 13.48 10.45 -12.37
C PHE A 155 14.85 10.13 -11.75
N LEU A 156 15.86 9.84 -12.57
CA LEU A 156 17.22 9.58 -12.10
C LEU A 156 17.84 10.79 -11.39
N LEU A 157 17.57 12.01 -11.88
CA LEU A 157 17.99 13.24 -11.20
C LEU A 157 17.45 13.30 -9.78
N GLY A 158 16.18 12.95 -9.58
CA GLY A 158 15.56 12.86 -8.25
C GLY A 158 16.26 11.87 -7.31
N ILE A 159 16.67 10.71 -7.83
CA ILE A 159 17.44 9.71 -7.09
C ILE A 159 18.82 10.26 -6.73
N ILE A 160 19.52 10.86 -7.69
CA ILE A 160 20.86 11.42 -7.49
C ILE A 160 20.84 12.52 -6.43
N MET A 161 19.82 13.40 -6.43
CA MET A 161 19.70 14.45 -5.42
C MET A 161 19.60 13.91 -3.99
N ILE A 162 18.80 12.85 -3.79
CA ILE A 162 18.69 12.19 -2.48
C ILE A 162 19.98 11.46 -2.12
N GLY A 163 20.61 10.77 -3.09
CA GLY A 163 21.90 10.12 -2.88
C GLY A 163 22.99 11.11 -2.47
N LEU A 164 23.12 12.24 -3.16
CA LEU A 164 24.06 13.31 -2.82
C LEU A 164 23.77 13.90 -1.45
N SER A 165 22.50 14.11 -1.09
CA SER A 165 22.11 14.56 0.24
C SER A 165 22.52 13.56 1.32
N TYR A 166 22.28 12.27 1.10
CA TYR A 166 22.69 11.20 2.02
C TYR A 166 24.21 11.18 2.21
N PHE A 167 24.99 11.17 1.13
CA PHE A 167 26.45 11.17 1.21
C PHE A 167 27.02 12.44 1.84
N SER A 168 26.39 13.59 1.60
CA SER A 168 26.79 14.85 2.24
C SER A 168 26.62 14.77 3.76
N VAL A 169 25.49 14.26 4.23
CA VAL A 169 25.24 14.04 5.66
C VAL A 169 26.24 13.05 6.25
N MET A 170 26.44 11.90 5.59
CA MET A 170 27.39 10.87 6.05
C MET A 170 28.83 11.40 6.13
N PHE A 171 29.24 12.24 5.18
CA PHE A 171 30.53 12.92 5.20
C PHE A 171 30.69 13.85 6.40
N PHE A 172 29.68 14.69 6.70
CA PHE A 172 29.71 15.58 7.88
C PHE A 172 29.76 14.83 9.21
N PHE A 173 29.13 13.64 9.28
CA PHE A 173 29.19 12.76 10.45
C PHE A 173 30.43 11.85 10.49
N GLN A 174 31.36 11.98 9.53
CA GLN A 174 32.58 11.19 9.44
C GLN A 174 32.35 9.68 9.38
N PHE A 175 31.23 9.24 8.80
CA PHE A 175 30.99 7.82 8.55
C PHE A 175 31.92 7.32 7.43
N ASN A 176 32.84 6.42 7.78
CA ASN A 176 33.86 5.91 6.86
C ASN A 176 33.62 4.45 6.44
N SER A 177 32.46 3.87 6.72
CA SER A 177 32.12 2.49 6.38
C SER A 177 30.79 2.40 5.65
N TRP A 178 30.69 1.43 4.74
CA TRP A 178 29.45 1.13 4.04
C TRP A 178 28.60 0.18 4.88
N ASN A 179 27.33 0.54 5.11
CA ASN A 179 26.39 -0.39 5.71
C ASN A 179 25.93 -1.40 4.63
N THR A 180 26.34 -2.65 4.78
CA THR A 180 25.94 -3.76 3.91
C THR A 180 24.43 -4.03 3.94
N ASP A 181 23.72 -3.47 4.91
CA ASP A 181 22.27 -3.61 5.04
C ASP A 181 21.48 -3.01 3.88
N TYR A 182 22.07 -2.04 3.16
CA TYR A 182 21.48 -1.43 1.96
C TYR A 182 21.54 -2.34 0.73
N ILE A 183 22.18 -3.51 0.80
CA ILE A 183 22.23 -4.48 -0.30
C ILE A 183 21.13 -5.54 -0.09
N PRO A 184 19.99 -5.45 -0.79
CA PRO A 184 18.84 -6.30 -0.51
C PRO A 184 19.01 -7.75 -1.00
N PHE A 185 19.98 -8.04 -1.88
CA PHE A 185 20.09 -9.34 -2.53
C PHE A 185 20.67 -10.46 -1.63
N GLY A 186 21.42 -10.12 -0.59
CA GLY A 186 21.96 -11.09 0.38
C GLY A 186 21.02 -11.41 1.55
N LYS A 187 19.88 -10.71 1.62
CA LYS A 187 18.96 -10.74 2.76
C LYS A 187 17.59 -11.35 2.45
N MET A 188 17.47 -11.99 1.28
CA MET A 188 16.23 -12.64 0.88
C MET A 188 15.93 -13.79 1.85
N LYS A 189 14.79 -13.72 2.52
CA LYS A 189 14.29 -14.71 3.47
C LYS A 189 12.88 -15.08 3.07
N ILE A 190 12.78 -16.11 2.25
CA ILE A 190 11.50 -16.68 1.86
C ILE A 190 10.94 -17.41 3.07
N MET A 191 9.71 -17.07 3.44
CA MET A 191 8.99 -17.71 4.54
C MET A 191 8.81 -19.21 4.26
N THR A 192 9.08 -20.04 5.27
CA THR A 192 9.02 -21.50 5.16
C THR A 192 7.78 -22.10 5.80
N ASP A 193 7.23 -21.43 6.82
CA ASP A 193 6.03 -21.84 7.54
C ASP A 193 4.91 -20.84 7.25
N TYR A 194 3.76 -21.31 6.78
CA TYR A 194 2.61 -20.49 6.35
C TYR A 194 1.39 -20.60 7.25
N ILE A 195 1.51 -21.28 8.39
CA ILE A 195 0.38 -21.59 9.27
C ILE A 195 -0.38 -20.32 9.69
N ASP A 196 0.32 -19.27 10.12
CA ASP A 196 -0.31 -18.01 10.56
C ASP A 196 -1.09 -17.29 9.44
N LEU A 197 -0.72 -17.52 8.18
CA LEU A 197 -1.37 -16.90 7.01
C LEU A 197 -2.61 -17.65 6.54
N PHE A 198 -2.93 -18.83 7.10
CA PHE A 198 -4.06 -19.65 6.66
C PHE A 198 -5.40 -18.91 6.80
N SER A 199 -5.55 -18.09 7.84
CA SER A 199 -6.71 -17.22 8.06
C SER A 199 -6.95 -16.24 6.90
N LEU A 200 -5.90 -15.87 6.15
CA LEU A 200 -5.95 -14.95 5.01
C LEU A 200 -6.19 -15.65 3.66
N ILE A 201 -6.21 -16.99 3.60
CA ILE A 201 -6.49 -17.75 2.38
C ILE A 201 -7.78 -17.31 1.68
N PRO A 202 -8.92 -17.08 2.38
CA PRO A 202 -10.14 -16.61 1.71
C PRO A 202 -9.93 -15.30 0.96
N ILE A 203 -9.19 -14.36 1.56
CA ILE A 203 -8.87 -13.07 0.94
C ILE A 203 -7.98 -13.28 -0.29
N ALA A 204 -6.96 -14.14 -0.20
CA ALA A 204 -6.08 -14.46 -1.32
C ALA A 204 -6.86 -15.08 -2.50
N LEU A 205 -7.76 -16.03 -2.23
CA LEU A 205 -8.62 -16.63 -3.27
C LEU A 205 -9.55 -15.61 -3.91
N MET A 206 -10.14 -14.71 -3.13
CA MET A 206 -10.97 -13.62 -3.64
C MET A 206 -10.16 -12.64 -4.51
N LEU A 207 -8.92 -12.33 -4.14
CA LEU A 207 -8.03 -11.49 -4.94
C LEU A 207 -7.70 -12.16 -6.29
N ILE A 208 -7.35 -13.45 -6.28
CA ILE A 208 -7.10 -14.22 -7.52
C ILE A 208 -8.34 -14.21 -8.41
N TYR A 209 -9.53 -14.47 -7.83
CA TYR A 209 -10.79 -14.42 -8.57
C TYR A 209 -11.08 -13.03 -9.13
N ALA A 210 -10.85 -11.96 -8.36
CA ALA A 210 -11.04 -10.58 -8.80
C ALA A 210 -10.12 -10.20 -9.98
N ILE A 211 -8.87 -10.68 -9.96
CA ILE A 211 -7.93 -10.50 -11.07
C ILE A 211 -8.40 -11.27 -12.30
N TYR A 212 -8.82 -12.52 -12.13
CA TYR A 212 -9.38 -13.34 -13.21
C TYR A 212 -10.60 -12.68 -13.85
N ASP A 213 -11.61 -12.30 -13.05
CA ASP A 213 -12.80 -11.57 -13.51
C ASP A 213 -12.44 -10.25 -14.19
N HIS A 214 -11.36 -9.60 -13.75
CA HIS A 214 -10.92 -8.39 -14.40
C HIS A 214 -10.59 -8.62 -15.88
N PHE A 215 -9.81 -9.66 -16.16
CA PHE A 215 -9.31 -9.98 -17.50
C PHE A 215 -10.36 -10.63 -18.40
N THR A 216 -11.27 -11.45 -17.85
CA THR A 216 -12.39 -12.01 -18.64
C THR A 216 -13.31 -10.91 -19.19
N HIS A 217 -13.47 -9.83 -18.42
CA HIS A 217 -14.27 -8.67 -18.79
C HIS A 217 -13.45 -7.48 -19.31
N TYR A 218 -12.20 -7.69 -19.71
CA TYR A 218 -11.28 -6.60 -20.06
C TYR A 218 -11.82 -5.70 -21.18
N ASN A 219 -12.29 -6.29 -22.28
CA ASN A 219 -12.74 -5.55 -23.46
C ASN A 219 -14.05 -4.76 -23.24
N LYS A 220 -14.81 -5.07 -22.18
CA LYS A 220 -16.05 -4.36 -21.84
C LYS A 220 -15.82 -3.07 -21.04
N LYS A 221 -14.57 -2.79 -20.64
CA LYS A 221 -14.21 -1.69 -19.73
C LYS A 221 -13.68 -0.48 -20.49
N SER A 222 -13.92 0.71 -19.95
CA SER A 222 -13.37 1.95 -20.50
C SER A 222 -11.82 1.92 -20.49
N PRO A 223 -11.15 2.56 -21.47
CA PRO A 223 -9.69 2.64 -21.51
C PRO A 223 -9.08 3.16 -20.20
N VAL A 224 -9.70 4.19 -19.59
CA VAL A 224 -9.26 4.76 -18.31
C VAL A 224 -9.33 3.74 -17.17
N SER A 225 -10.43 2.99 -17.08
CA SER A 225 -10.61 1.98 -16.02
C SER A 225 -9.63 0.81 -16.18
N ARG A 226 -9.32 0.42 -17.42
CA ARG A 226 -8.29 -0.59 -17.72
C ARG A 226 -6.92 -0.11 -17.28
N TYR A 227 -6.53 1.08 -17.72
CA TYR A 227 -5.23 1.68 -17.40
C TYR A 227 -5.00 1.78 -15.89
N LYS A 228 -5.92 2.39 -15.14
CA LYS A 228 -5.78 2.57 -13.69
C LYS A 228 -5.75 1.25 -12.94
N TYR A 229 -6.51 0.25 -13.38
CA TYR A 229 -6.48 -1.07 -12.75
C TYR A 229 -5.18 -1.83 -13.05
N THR A 230 -4.70 -1.79 -14.29
CA THR A 230 -3.39 -2.36 -14.65
C THR A 230 -2.27 -1.68 -13.85
N PHE A 231 -2.30 -0.35 -13.74
CA PHE A 231 -1.37 0.40 -12.88
C PHE A 231 -1.36 -0.15 -11.45
N LEU A 232 -2.55 -0.33 -10.86
CA LEU A 232 -2.69 -0.85 -9.51
C LEU A 232 -2.23 -2.31 -9.39
N LEU A 233 -2.45 -3.15 -10.41
CA LEU A 233 -1.92 -4.52 -10.43
C LEU A 233 -0.40 -4.57 -10.48
N VAL A 234 0.25 -3.77 -11.33
CA VAL A 234 1.72 -3.74 -11.41
C VAL A 234 2.32 -3.16 -10.11
N PHE A 235 1.66 -2.15 -9.52
CA PHE A 235 2.02 -1.66 -8.19
C PHE A 235 1.92 -2.77 -7.14
N SER A 236 0.80 -3.51 -7.11
CA SER A 236 0.59 -4.63 -6.19
C SER A 236 1.63 -5.72 -6.37
N LEU A 237 1.99 -6.03 -7.62
CA LEU A 237 3.01 -7.01 -7.95
C LEU A 237 4.39 -6.60 -7.41
N ALA A 238 4.77 -5.33 -7.52
CA ALA A 238 6.01 -4.83 -6.95
C ALA A 238 6.05 -5.00 -5.42
N GLN A 239 4.95 -4.67 -4.72
CA GLN A 239 4.84 -4.91 -3.27
C GLN A 239 4.88 -6.40 -2.95
N LEU A 240 4.21 -7.25 -3.75
CA LEU A 240 4.18 -8.69 -3.55
C LEU A 240 5.58 -9.31 -3.69
N ILE A 241 6.39 -8.84 -4.63
CA ILE A 241 7.79 -9.27 -4.76
C ILE A 241 8.56 -8.94 -3.48
N SER A 242 8.40 -7.74 -2.93
CA SER A 242 9.02 -7.37 -1.65
C SER A 242 8.56 -8.27 -0.50
N ILE A 243 7.26 -8.57 -0.43
CA ILE A 243 6.69 -9.43 0.62
C ILE A 243 7.23 -10.85 0.51
N ILE A 244 7.17 -11.47 -0.67
CA ILE A 244 7.61 -12.87 -0.87
C ILE A 244 9.11 -13.02 -0.54
N LEU A 245 9.93 -12.04 -0.92
CA LEU A 245 11.37 -12.13 -0.74
C LEU A 245 11.86 -11.74 0.66
N TYR A 246 11.10 -10.93 1.42
CA TYR A 246 11.62 -10.28 2.63
C TYR A 246 10.72 -10.31 3.87
N MET A 247 9.45 -10.73 3.77
CA MET A 247 8.52 -10.68 4.90
C MET A 247 8.94 -11.60 6.06
N ASP A 248 9.42 -12.81 5.79
CA ASP A 248 9.74 -13.83 6.82
C ASP A 248 8.64 -13.89 7.92
N LYS A 249 8.95 -13.51 9.17
CA LYS A 249 7.99 -13.42 10.29
C LYS A 249 7.47 -12.01 10.59
N THR A 250 7.88 -11.01 9.83
CA THR A 250 7.44 -9.61 9.97
C THR A 250 6.18 -9.35 9.16
N TYR A 251 5.03 -9.72 9.70
CA TYR A 251 3.73 -9.65 9.00
C TYR A 251 3.28 -8.22 8.65
N GLU A 252 3.90 -7.20 9.24
CA GLU A 252 3.63 -5.79 8.95
C GLU A 252 3.88 -5.44 7.48
N TYR A 253 4.73 -6.19 6.77
CA TYR A 253 4.91 -6.07 5.32
C TYR A 253 3.59 -6.23 4.55
N LEU A 254 2.61 -6.98 5.07
CA LEU A 254 1.30 -7.14 4.46
C LEU A 254 0.52 -5.82 4.38
N LEU A 255 0.82 -4.83 5.24
CA LEU A 255 0.21 -3.50 5.18
C LEU A 255 0.47 -2.80 3.84
N LEU A 256 1.58 -3.10 3.15
CA LEU A 256 1.89 -2.57 1.83
C LEU A 256 0.85 -3.00 0.77
N LEU A 257 0.16 -4.12 0.99
CA LEU A 257 -0.92 -4.61 0.13
C LEU A 257 -2.32 -4.16 0.57
N ALA A 258 -2.48 -3.57 1.76
CA ALA A 258 -3.80 -3.19 2.28
C ALA A 258 -4.55 -2.25 1.31
N PHE A 259 -3.86 -1.24 0.77
CA PHE A 259 -4.45 -0.29 -0.17
C PHE A 259 -4.85 -0.93 -1.50
N PRO A 260 -3.97 -1.61 -2.25
CA PRO A 260 -4.38 -2.22 -3.52
C PRO A 260 -5.43 -3.33 -3.35
N SER A 261 -5.29 -4.19 -2.33
CA SER A 261 -6.21 -5.30 -2.09
C SER A 261 -7.63 -4.81 -1.84
N THR A 262 -7.80 -3.73 -1.08
CA THR A 262 -9.12 -3.17 -0.79
C THR A 262 -9.80 -2.57 -2.02
N ILE A 263 -9.05 -1.94 -2.93
CA ILE A 263 -9.59 -1.48 -4.22
C ILE A 263 -10.02 -2.68 -5.07
N ILE A 264 -9.18 -3.71 -5.19
CA ILE A 264 -9.46 -4.91 -6.00
C ILE A 264 -10.71 -5.62 -5.49
N LEU A 265 -10.78 -5.87 -4.17
CA LEU A 265 -11.89 -6.58 -3.54
C LEU A 265 -13.18 -5.77 -3.56
N SER A 266 -13.13 -4.48 -3.23
CA SER A 266 -14.34 -3.64 -3.27
C SER A 266 -14.93 -3.57 -4.67
N ARG A 267 -14.09 -3.54 -5.72
CA ARG A 267 -14.54 -3.61 -7.10
C ARG A 267 -15.20 -4.96 -7.41
N MET A 268 -14.55 -6.07 -7.06
CA MET A 268 -15.11 -7.42 -7.24
C MET A 268 -16.47 -7.56 -6.57
N MET A 269 -16.56 -7.21 -5.28
CA MET A 269 -17.80 -7.32 -4.50
C MET A 269 -18.93 -6.50 -5.12
N LYS A 270 -18.65 -5.31 -5.64
CA LYS A 270 -19.66 -4.48 -6.31
C LYS A 270 -20.27 -5.16 -7.54
N PHE A 271 -19.48 -5.93 -8.30
CA PHE A 271 -19.92 -6.56 -9.55
C PHE A 271 -20.54 -7.95 -9.35
N LEU A 272 -20.63 -8.45 -8.12
CA LEU A 272 -21.31 -9.71 -7.85
C LEU A 272 -22.83 -9.57 -8.09
N PRO A 273 -23.46 -10.57 -8.72
CA PRO A 273 -24.83 -10.46 -9.23
C PRO A 273 -25.90 -10.44 -8.15
N LYS A 274 -25.64 -11.02 -6.97
CA LYS A 274 -26.61 -11.16 -5.88
C LYS A 274 -26.11 -10.43 -4.63
N TYR A 275 -27.01 -9.67 -3.99
CA TYR A 275 -26.69 -8.88 -2.79
C TYR A 275 -26.10 -9.73 -1.64
N TRP A 276 -26.69 -10.90 -1.37
CA TRP A 276 -26.19 -11.79 -0.32
C TRP A 276 -24.74 -12.24 -0.56
N MET A 277 -24.31 -12.37 -1.83
CA MET A 277 -22.92 -12.70 -2.17
C MET A 277 -21.99 -11.53 -1.84
N GLN A 278 -22.44 -10.28 -2.01
CA GLN A 278 -21.67 -9.10 -1.65
C GLN A 278 -21.44 -9.06 -0.14
N GLU A 279 -22.52 -9.20 0.64
CA GLU A 279 -22.44 -9.19 2.11
C GLU A 279 -21.62 -10.37 2.64
N ALA A 280 -21.83 -11.59 2.13
CA ALA A 280 -21.07 -12.77 2.56
C ALA A 280 -19.55 -12.58 2.33
N ASN A 281 -19.15 -12.01 1.19
CA ASN A 281 -17.74 -11.73 0.91
C ASN A 281 -17.15 -10.63 1.81
N VAL A 282 -17.95 -9.61 2.15
CA VAL A 282 -17.52 -8.58 3.14
C VAL A 282 -17.28 -9.22 4.50
N TRP A 283 -18.24 -10.01 4.99
CA TRP A 283 -18.10 -10.69 6.28
C TRP A 283 -16.96 -11.70 6.29
N LEU A 284 -16.77 -12.46 5.21
CA LEU A 284 -15.65 -13.38 5.07
C LEU A 284 -14.31 -12.65 5.17
N THR A 285 -14.18 -11.49 4.51
CA THR A 285 -12.98 -10.65 4.58
C THR A 285 -12.72 -10.17 6.02
N ILE A 286 -13.76 -9.70 6.70
CA ILE A 286 -13.66 -9.20 8.08
C ILE A 286 -13.27 -10.33 9.03
N VAL A 287 -13.95 -11.48 8.97
CA VAL A 287 -13.67 -12.65 9.81
C VAL A 287 -12.25 -13.16 9.57
N SER A 288 -11.79 -13.22 8.32
CA SER A 288 -10.41 -13.59 7.99
C SER A 288 -9.38 -12.64 8.64
N LEU A 289 -9.60 -11.32 8.58
CA LEU A 289 -8.69 -10.34 9.18
C LEU A 289 -8.70 -10.40 10.71
N PHE A 290 -9.86 -10.60 11.33
CA PHE A 290 -9.95 -10.80 12.77
C PHE A 290 -9.31 -12.11 13.21
N ALA A 291 -9.53 -13.20 12.47
CA ALA A 291 -8.92 -14.50 12.75
C ALA A 291 -7.39 -14.43 12.62
N PHE A 292 -6.88 -13.72 11.62
CA PHE A 292 -5.45 -13.46 11.48
C PHE A 292 -4.90 -12.71 12.69
N LYS A 293 -5.51 -11.57 13.05
CA LYS A 293 -5.09 -10.75 14.19
C LYS A 293 -5.17 -11.51 15.52
N ALA A 294 -6.22 -12.29 15.74
CA ALA A 294 -6.36 -13.11 16.93
C ALA A 294 -5.32 -14.25 16.94
N GLY A 295 -5.08 -14.90 15.80
CA GLY A 295 -4.08 -15.95 15.64
C GLY A 295 -2.68 -15.48 16.01
N THR A 296 -2.25 -14.34 15.46
CA THR A 296 -0.93 -13.77 15.73
C THR A 296 -0.80 -13.19 17.14
N HIS A 297 -1.84 -12.54 17.67
CA HIS A 297 -1.78 -11.93 19.00
C HIS A 297 -1.81 -12.96 20.14
N PHE A 298 -2.57 -14.05 19.98
CA PHE A 298 -2.72 -15.08 21.00
C PHE A 298 -1.87 -16.34 20.74
N ASN A 299 -1.06 -16.36 19.68
CA ASN A 299 -0.28 -17.53 19.22
C ASN A 299 -1.15 -18.80 19.19
N LEU A 300 -2.28 -18.73 18.49
CA LEU A 300 -3.28 -19.82 18.48
C LEU A 300 -2.91 -20.99 17.57
N PHE A 301 -1.86 -20.85 16.76
CA PHE A 301 -1.43 -21.80 15.75
C PHE A 301 0.06 -22.10 15.83
#